data_AF-A0A7L4YHQ6-F1
#
_entry.id   AF-A0A7L4YHQ6-F1
#
_cell.length_a   1.000
_cell.length_b   1.000
_cell.length_c   1.000
_cell.angle_alpha   90.00
_cell.angle_beta   90.00
_cell.angle_gamma   90.00
#
_symmetry.space_group_name_H-M   'P 1'
#
loop_
_entity.id
_entity.type
_entity.pdbx_description
1 polymer ?
#
loop_
_entity_poly.entity_id
_entity_poly.type
_entity_poly.pdbx_seq_one_letter_code
_entity_poly.pdbx_strand_id
1 'polypeptide(L)'
;MWARSIDNVHERRIAASAAEVGHLLDRLGGERDALWPTEWWWPMTLDRPLGVGADGGHGAIRYRVVEHDPGRRVRFEVHSVRGISGFHEFTITDLGDGALLRHDLRCGLRGVMRLVGPVVVEPLHDAVLEDLLDNAERLAVGRVQRVARWSPWVRMLRLVDGDLPGGVWRRARKA
;
A
#
# COMPACT_ATOMS: atom_id res chain seq x y z
N MET A 1 20.45 0.57 -16.14
CA MET A 1 20.43 0.31 -14.69
C MET A 1 20.33 1.62 -13.94
N TRP A 2 19.46 1.73 -12.94
CA TRP A 2 19.27 2.93 -12.15
C TRP A 2 20.36 2.96 -11.08
N ALA A 3 21.10 4.06 -10.91
CA ALA A 3 22.20 4.09 -9.92
C ALA A 3 21.73 4.01 -8.45
N ARG A 4 20.42 4.12 -8.18
CA ARG A 4 19.79 3.87 -6.87
C ARG A 4 18.31 3.56 -7.10
N SER A 5 17.77 2.59 -6.37
CA SER A 5 16.37 2.18 -6.40
C SER A 5 15.85 1.86 -4.99
N ILE A 6 14.54 1.85 -4.87
CA ILE A 6 13.78 1.22 -3.80
C ILE A 6 13.18 -0.03 -4.44
N ASP A 7 13.57 -1.18 -3.91
CA ASP A 7 13.05 -2.49 -4.29
C ASP A 7 12.53 -3.12 -2.99
N ASN A 8 11.23 -2.92 -2.73
CA ASN A 8 10.61 -3.37 -1.48
C ASN A 8 9.50 -4.38 -1.77
N VAL A 9 9.40 -5.38 -0.92
CA VAL A 9 8.43 -6.46 -1.00
C VAL A 9 7.80 -6.63 0.37
N HIS A 10 6.48 -6.53 0.43
CA HIS A 10 5.69 -6.86 1.62
C HIS A 10 4.77 -8.04 1.31
N GLU A 11 4.71 -9.01 2.22
CA GLU A 11 3.91 -10.21 2.03
C GLU A 11 3.12 -10.57 3.28
N ARG A 12 1.88 -11.02 3.08
CA ARG A 12 1.09 -11.62 4.13
C ARG A 12 0.38 -12.88 3.65
N ARG A 13 0.56 -13.96 4.41
CA ARG A 13 -0.29 -15.14 4.31
C ARG A 13 -1.56 -14.89 5.10
N ILE A 14 -2.70 -15.00 4.45
CA ILE A 14 -4.02 -14.75 5.02
C ILE A 14 -4.78 -16.08 5.02
N ALA A 15 -5.30 -16.48 6.18
CA ALA A 15 -6.08 -17.70 6.36
C ALA A 15 -7.54 -17.51 5.85
N ALA A 16 -7.65 -17.11 4.59
CA ALA A 16 -8.90 -16.91 3.84
C ALA A 16 -8.64 -17.28 2.38
N SER A 17 -9.71 -17.52 1.62
CA SER A 17 -9.57 -17.91 0.21
C SER A 17 -8.98 -16.77 -0.63
N ALA A 18 -8.28 -17.13 -1.72
CA ALA A 18 -7.79 -16.15 -2.69
C ALA A 18 -8.92 -15.27 -3.26
N ALA A 19 -10.13 -15.82 -3.41
CA ALA A 19 -11.30 -15.08 -3.89
C ALA A 19 -11.74 -13.97 -2.91
N GLU A 20 -11.77 -14.27 -1.61
CA GLU A 20 -12.14 -13.27 -0.58
C GLU A 20 -11.12 -12.13 -0.52
N VAL A 21 -9.82 -12.45 -0.55
CA VAL A 21 -8.75 -11.44 -0.58
C VAL A 21 -8.78 -10.67 -1.90
N GLY A 22 -9.07 -11.34 -3.02
CA GLY A 22 -9.22 -10.74 -4.34
C GLY A 22 -10.32 -9.68 -4.38
N HIS A 23 -11.47 -9.97 -3.79
CA HIS A 23 -12.58 -9.02 -3.70
C HIS A 23 -12.28 -7.80 -2.81
N LEU A 24 -11.36 -7.92 -1.84
CA LEU A 24 -10.83 -6.76 -1.11
C LEU A 24 -9.95 -5.90 -2.03
N LEU A 25 -9.05 -6.55 -2.78
CA LEU A 25 -8.13 -5.87 -3.69
C LEU A 25 -8.86 -5.12 -4.81
N ASP A 26 -9.89 -5.71 -5.41
CA ASP A 26 -10.63 -5.10 -6.52
C ASP A 26 -11.40 -3.82 -6.15
N ARG A 27 -11.55 -3.54 -4.85
CA ARG A 27 -12.17 -2.31 -4.34
C ARG A 27 -11.17 -1.21 -3.99
N LEU A 28 -9.88 -1.49 -4.09
CA LEU A 28 -8.81 -0.56 -3.73
C LEU A 28 -8.94 0.75 -4.52
N GLY A 29 -8.97 1.87 -3.81
CA GLY A 29 -9.14 3.21 -4.36
C GLY A 29 -10.55 3.58 -4.81
N GLY A 30 -11.54 2.69 -4.64
CA GLY A 30 -12.95 2.98 -4.91
C GLY A 30 -13.73 3.48 -3.68
N GLU A 31 -15.02 3.80 -3.86
CA GLU A 31 -15.90 4.29 -2.78
C GLU A 31 -16.05 3.32 -1.59
N ARG A 32 -15.86 2.01 -1.84
CA ARG A 32 -15.98 0.94 -0.84
C ARG A 32 -14.63 0.34 -0.47
N ASP A 33 -13.56 1.11 -0.63
CA ASP A 33 -12.22 0.70 -0.24
C ASP A 33 -12.13 0.64 1.30
N ALA A 34 -12.16 -0.58 1.82
CA ALA A 34 -11.86 -0.88 3.21
C ALA A 34 -10.41 -1.39 3.39
N LEU A 35 -9.73 -1.71 2.30
CA LEU A 35 -8.40 -2.28 2.32
C LEU A 35 -7.38 -1.20 2.66
N TRP A 36 -7.48 -0.02 2.03
CA TRP A 36 -6.60 1.10 2.31
C TRP A 36 -6.81 1.65 3.74
N PRO A 37 -5.73 1.88 4.52
CA PRO A 37 -5.82 2.30 5.91
C PRO A 37 -6.09 3.82 6.08
N THR A 38 -7.26 4.28 5.61
CA THR A 38 -7.70 5.69 5.60
C THR A 38 -7.74 6.36 6.98
N GLU A 39 -7.88 5.56 8.03
CA GLU A 39 -7.81 5.94 9.44
C GLU A 39 -6.49 6.62 9.85
N TRP A 40 -5.38 6.29 9.18
CA TRP A 40 -4.05 6.82 9.46
C TRP A 40 -3.38 7.42 8.22
N TRP A 41 -3.88 7.18 7.02
CA TRP A 41 -3.20 7.59 5.79
C TRP A 41 -4.17 8.34 4.92
N TRP A 42 -3.68 9.30 4.12
CA TRP A 42 -4.55 9.96 3.14
C TRP A 42 -5.27 8.91 2.31
N PRO A 43 -6.58 9.05 2.09
CA PRO A 43 -7.32 8.10 1.29
C PRO A 43 -6.67 7.91 -0.07
N MET A 44 -6.59 6.65 -0.49
CA MET A 44 -6.38 6.32 -1.88
C MET A 44 -7.70 6.49 -2.62
N THR A 45 -7.71 7.24 -3.71
CA THR A 45 -8.91 7.46 -4.52
C THR A 45 -8.54 7.41 -5.99
N LEU A 46 -9.29 6.63 -6.76
CA LEU A 46 -9.22 6.54 -8.22
C LEU A 46 -10.40 7.29 -8.85
N ASP A 47 -10.20 7.77 -10.07
CA ASP A 47 -11.19 8.50 -10.86
C ASP A 47 -12.34 7.62 -11.38
N ARG A 48 -12.16 6.30 -11.32
CA ARG A 48 -13.10 5.26 -11.77
C ARG A 48 -12.82 3.95 -11.02
N PRO A 49 -13.70 2.93 -11.13
CA PRO A 49 -13.45 1.61 -10.56
C PRO A 49 -12.09 1.02 -10.99
N LEU A 50 -11.50 0.19 -10.12
CA LEU A 50 -10.19 -0.42 -10.38
C LEU A 50 -10.19 -1.17 -11.71
N GLY A 51 -9.27 -0.78 -12.60
CA GLY A 51 -9.16 -1.32 -13.95
C GLY A 51 -8.12 -0.55 -14.75
N VAL A 52 -7.63 -1.14 -15.83
CA VAL A 52 -6.61 -0.50 -16.70
C VAL A 52 -7.09 0.89 -17.14
N GLY A 53 -6.22 1.88 -16.94
CA GLY A 53 -6.50 3.28 -17.25
C GLY A 53 -7.16 4.08 -16.12
N ALA A 54 -7.56 3.44 -15.01
CA ALA A 54 -7.95 4.17 -13.80
C ALA A 54 -6.76 4.99 -13.28
N ASP A 55 -7.01 6.26 -12.94
CA ASP A 55 -5.99 7.21 -12.50
C ASP A 55 -6.38 7.80 -11.15
N GLY A 56 -5.39 8.11 -10.31
CA GLY A 56 -5.65 8.67 -8.99
C GLY A 56 -4.47 8.47 -8.06
N GLY A 57 -4.72 8.39 -6.77
CA GLY A 57 -3.69 8.06 -5.79
C GLY A 57 -4.03 8.53 -4.38
N HIS A 58 -3.01 8.81 -3.58
CA HIS A 58 -3.16 9.25 -2.18
C HIS A 58 -2.25 10.45 -1.89
N GLY A 59 -2.74 11.42 -1.11
CA GLY A 59 -2.01 12.65 -0.83
C GLY A 59 -1.65 13.42 -2.11
N ALA A 60 -0.36 13.71 -2.29
CA ALA A 60 0.20 14.30 -3.52
C ALA A 60 0.68 13.25 -4.55
N ILE A 61 0.67 11.96 -4.20
CA ILE A 61 1.15 10.88 -5.06
C ILE A 61 0.03 10.48 -6.01
N ARG A 62 0.33 10.42 -7.30
CA ARG A 62 -0.56 9.96 -8.36
C ARG A 62 0.09 8.84 -9.16
N TYR A 63 -0.74 7.89 -9.53
CA TYR A 63 -0.40 6.74 -10.31
C TYR A 63 -1.59 6.31 -11.17
N ARG A 64 -1.28 5.51 -12.20
CA ARG A 64 -2.25 4.95 -13.13
C ARG A 64 -2.19 3.43 -13.08
N VAL A 65 -3.35 2.79 -13.13
CA VAL A 65 -3.43 1.33 -13.31
C VAL A 65 -3.01 1.00 -14.74
N VAL A 66 -1.92 0.26 -14.89
CA VAL A 66 -1.38 -0.15 -16.19
C VAL A 66 -1.67 -1.62 -16.52
N GLU A 67 -1.87 -2.45 -15.50
CA GLU A 67 -2.24 -3.85 -15.65
C GLU A 67 -3.23 -4.25 -14.54
N HIS A 68 -4.25 -5.03 -14.87
CA HIS A 68 -5.22 -5.54 -13.90
C HIS A 68 -5.77 -6.89 -14.36
N ASP A 69 -5.72 -7.87 -13.46
CA ASP A 69 -6.38 -9.16 -13.54
C ASP A 69 -7.30 -9.26 -12.30
N PRO A 70 -8.63 -9.13 -12.47
CA PRO A 70 -9.57 -9.06 -11.36
C PRO A 70 -9.39 -10.17 -10.33
N GLY A 71 -9.34 -9.76 -9.06
CA GLY A 71 -9.17 -10.64 -7.90
C GLY A 71 -7.79 -11.28 -7.77
N ARG A 72 -6.85 -11.00 -8.68
CA ARG A 72 -5.54 -11.67 -8.74
C ARG A 72 -4.37 -10.71 -8.73
N ARG A 73 -4.42 -9.64 -9.52
CA ARG A 73 -3.26 -8.76 -9.70
C ARG A 73 -3.65 -7.37 -10.16
N VAL A 74 -2.96 -6.36 -9.63
CA VAL A 74 -3.04 -5.00 -10.16
C VAL A 74 -1.67 -4.32 -10.11
N ARG A 75 -1.29 -3.59 -11.16
CA ARG A 75 -0.07 -2.79 -11.23
C ARG A 75 -0.40 -1.32 -11.45
N PHE A 76 0.18 -0.48 -10.61
CA PHE A 76 0.10 0.97 -10.66
C PHE A 76 1.46 1.55 -11.07
N GLU A 77 1.49 2.42 -12.07
CA GLU A 77 2.69 3.17 -12.45
C GLU A 77 2.63 4.60 -11.88
N VAL A 78 3.69 5.01 -11.17
CA VAL A 78 3.77 6.34 -10.54
C VAL A 78 4.13 7.39 -11.58
N HIS A 79 3.37 8.49 -11.63
CA HIS A 79 3.58 9.55 -12.63
C HIS A 79 3.64 10.98 -12.09
N SER A 80 3.25 11.25 -10.82
CA SER A 80 3.31 12.63 -10.28
C SER A 80 4.62 13.01 -9.59
N VAL A 81 5.45 12.04 -9.19
CA VAL A 81 6.60 12.31 -8.31
C VAL A 81 7.87 12.50 -9.12
N ARG A 82 8.28 13.77 -9.31
CA ARG A 82 9.52 14.08 -10.03
C ARG A 82 10.73 13.42 -9.36
N GLY A 83 11.48 12.65 -10.14
CA GLY A 83 12.67 11.95 -9.67
C GLY A 83 12.41 10.55 -9.12
N ILE A 84 11.16 10.09 -9.11
CA ILE A 84 10.80 8.69 -8.94
C ILE A 84 10.16 8.22 -10.25
N SER A 85 10.53 7.03 -10.70
CA SER A 85 9.78 6.34 -11.74
C SER A 85 9.76 4.85 -11.40
N GLY A 86 8.68 4.15 -11.73
CA GLY A 86 8.51 2.77 -11.35
C GLY A 86 7.05 2.42 -11.06
N PHE A 87 6.85 1.29 -10.41
CA PHE A 87 5.53 0.74 -10.17
C PHE A 87 5.35 0.18 -8.77
N HIS A 88 4.07 0.09 -8.39
CA HIS A 88 3.56 -0.69 -7.28
C HIS A 88 2.72 -1.82 -7.86
N GLU A 89 2.87 -3.03 -7.35
CA GLU A 89 2.07 -4.17 -7.78
C GLU A 89 1.53 -4.93 -6.58
N PHE A 90 0.26 -5.32 -6.65
CA PHE A 90 -0.32 -6.28 -5.73
C PHE A 90 -0.60 -7.57 -6.48
N THR A 91 -0.26 -8.70 -5.88
CA THR A 91 -0.58 -10.04 -6.38
C THR A 91 -1.19 -10.90 -5.28
N ILE A 92 -2.10 -11.77 -5.68
CA ILE A 92 -2.75 -12.76 -4.83
C ILE A 92 -2.43 -14.14 -5.39
N THR A 93 -1.75 -14.95 -4.59
CA THR A 93 -1.47 -16.34 -4.92
C THR A 93 -2.34 -17.25 -4.03
N ASP A 94 -3.05 -18.18 -4.65
CA ASP A 94 -3.76 -19.24 -3.94
C ASP A 94 -2.75 -20.26 -3.39
N LEU A 95 -2.84 -20.54 -2.09
CA LEU A 95 -1.98 -21.51 -1.39
C LEU A 95 -2.71 -22.83 -1.10
N GLY A 96 -4.00 -22.94 -1.45
CA GLY A 96 -4.87 -24.08 -1.14
C GLY A 96 -5.54 -23.99 0.23
N ASP A 97 -4.79 -23.64 1.28
CA ASP A 97 -5.30 -23.44 2.66
C ASP A 97 -5.37 -21.95 3.07
N GLY A 98 -5.12 -21.05 2.12
CA GLY A 98 -5.14 -19.61 2.31
C GLY A 98 -4.69 -18.87 1.07
N ALA A 99 -4.39 -17.58 1.23
CA ALA A 99 -3.90 -16.73 0.17
C ALA A 99 -2.62 -16.00 0.58
N LEU A 100 -1.69 -15.82 -0.36
CA LEU A 100 -0.56 -14.91 -0.21
C LEU A 100 -0.91 -13.59 -0.91
N LEU A 101 -1.12 -12.53 -0.13
CA LEU A 101 -1.15 -11.16 -0.64
C LEU A 101 0.26 -10.59 -0.62
N ARG A 102 0.78 -10.25 -1.79
CA ARG A 102 2.12 -9.71 -1.98
C ARG A 102 2.02 -8.31 -2.60
N HIS A 103 2.80 -7.39 -2.06
CA HIS A 103 3.05 -6.08 -2.63
C HIS A 103 4.51 -5.98 -3.09
N ASP A 104 4.72 -5.54 -4.33
CA ASP A 104 6.02 -5.25 -4.90
C ASP A 104 6.12 -3.76 -5.23
N LEU A 105 7.16 -3.11 -4.72
CA LEU A 105 7.60 -1.78 -5.11
C LEU A 105 8.90 -1.90 -5.88
N ARG A 106 8.91 -1.38 -7.11
CA ARG A 106 10.14 -1.19 -7.87
C ARG A 106 10.18 0.20 -8.44
N CYS A 107 10.91 1.06 -7.75
CA CYS A 107 11.02 2.47 -8.08
C CYS A 107 12.48 2.87 -8.10
N GLY A 108 12.97 3.35 -9.23
CA GLY A 108 14.30 3.93 -9.21
C GLY A 108 14.27 5.44 -8.99
N LEU A 109 15.40 5.93 -8.48
CA LEU A 109 15.49 7.26 -7.88
C LEU A 109 16.48 8.15 -8.66
N ARG A 110 16.12 9.41 -8.84
CA ARG A 110 16.92 10.44 -9.52
C ARG A 110 16.91 11.75 -8.71
N GLY A 111 17.95 12.57 -8.89
CA GLY A 111 18.08 13.85 -8.22
C GLY A 111 18.01 13.73 -6.69
N VAL A 112 17.30 14.67 -6.06
CA VAL A 112 17.12 14.72 -4.59
C VAL A 112 16.44 13.47 -4.02
N MET A 113 15.64 12.77 -4.84
CA MET A 113 14.96 11.53 -4.41
C MET A 113 15.94 10.39 -4.11
N ARG A 114 17.20 10.47 -4.56
CA ARG A 114 18.25 9.54 -4.14
C ARG A 114 18.58 9.63 -2.64
N LEU A 115 18.24 10.75 -1.99
CA LEU A 115 18.44 10.97 -0.55
C LEU A 115 17.11 10.89 0.20
N VAL A 116 16.08 11.57 -0.32
CA VAL A 116 14.75 11.62 0.30
C VAL A 116 14.04 10.27 0.24
N GLY A 117 14.25 9.49 -0.83
CA GLY A 117 13.62 8.20 -1.03
C GLY A 117 13.82 7.25 0.16
N PRO A 118 15.07 6.85 0.48
CA PRO A 118 15.33 5.90 1.56
C PRO A 118 15.07 6.44 2.97
N VAL A 119 15.09 7.77 3.16
CA VAL A 119 14.97 8.38 4.49
C VAL A 119 13.53 8.76 4.82
N VAL A 120 12.69 9.07 3.84
CA VAL A 120 11.33 9.56 4.06
C VAL A 120 10.30 8.72 3.33
N VAL A 121 10.47 8.53 2.02
CA VAL A 121 9.45 7.87 1.18
C VAL A 121 9.32 6.39 1.52
N GLU A 122 10.43 5.66 1.56
CA GLU A 122 10.45 4.22 1.85
C GLU A 122 9.91 3.93 3.26
N PRO A 123 10.38 4.55 4.36
CA PRO A 123 9.81 4.25 5.69
C PRO A 123 8.30 4.54 5.84
N LEU A 124 7.79 5.59 5.20
CA LEU A 124 6.36 5.90 5.22
C LEU A 124 5.58 4.92 4.34
N HIS A 125 6.12 4.56 3.18
CA HIS A 125 5.56 3.56 2.28
C HIS A 125 5.43 2.20 2.98
N ASP A 126 6.48 1.72 3.62
CA ASP A 126 6.46 0.46 4.38
C ASP A 126 5.37 0.47 5.45
N ALA A 127 5.23 1.59 6.18
CA ALA A 127 4.26 1.70 7.25
C ALA A 127 2.80 1.71 6.75
N VAL A 128 2.50 2.35 5.61
CA VAL A 128 1.15 2.28 5.02
C VAL A 128 0.86 0.90 4.46
N LEU A 129 1.86 0.20 3.90
CA LEU A 129 1.69 -1.15 3.37
C LEU A 129 1.47 -2.18 4.47
N GLU A 130 2.20 -2.12 5.58
CA GLU A 130 1.94 -3.00 6.73
C GLU A 130 0.56 -2.76 7.35
N ASP A 131 0.11 -1.50 7.39
CA ASP A 131 -1.23 -1.15 7.86
C ASP A 131 -2.33 -1.66 6.91
N LEU A 132 -2.08 -1.64 5.60
CA LEU A 132 -2.96 -2.22 4.57
C LEU A 132 -3.05 -3.75 4.72
N LEU A 133 -1.92 -4.43 4.96
CA LEU A 133 -1.88 -5.88 5.19
C LEU A 133 -2.62 -6.28 6.48
N ASP A 134 -2.52 -5.46 7.53
CA ASP A 134 -3.31 -5.62 8.75
C ASP A 134 -4.82 -5.48 8.48
N ASN A 135 -5.23 -4.57 7.58
CA ASN A 135 -6.62 -4.47 7.16
C ASN A 135 -7.08 -5.68 6.35
N ALA A 136 -6.24 -6.20 5.46
CA ALA A 136 -6.53 -7.42 4.71
C ALA A 136 -6.82 -8.60 5.64
N GLU A 137 -5.97 -8.85 6.64
CA GLU A 137 -6.20 -9.89 7.65
C GLU A 137 -7.47 -9.64 8.47
N ARG A 138 -7.65 -8.41 8.95
CA ARG A 138 -8.81 -8.06 9.77
C ARG A 138 -10.12 -8.28 9.02
N LEU A 139 -10.18 -7.88 7.75
CA LEU A 139 -11.38 -7.98 6.93
C LEU A 139 -11.67 -9.41 6.49
N ALA A 140 -10.63 -10.20 6.20
CA ALA A 140 -10.80 -11.56 5.72
C ALA A 140 -10.98 -12.60 6.85
N VAL A 141 -10.32 -12.41 8.00
CA VAL A 141 -10.24 -13.40 9.08
C VAL A 141 -10.87 -12.88 10.39
N GLY A 142 -11.20 -11.60 10.47
CA GLY A 142 -11.76 -10.97 11.68
C GLY A 142 -10.72 -10.61 12.75
N ARG A 143 -9.44 -10.94 12.54
CA ARG A 143 -8.34 -10.65 13.49
C ARG A 143 -7.03 -10.43 12.74
N VAL A 144 -6.09 -9.77 13.41
CA VAL A 144 -4.72 -9.58 12.91
C VAL A 144 -3.76 -10.40 13.75
N GLN A 145 -2.98 -11.28 13.13
CA GLN A 145 -2.04 -12.16 13.84
C GLN A 145 -0.88 -11.37 14.43
N ARG A 146 -0.30 -10.47 13.62
CA ARG A 146 0.81 -9.60 14.02
C ARG A 146 0.53 -8.18 13.57
N VAL A 147 0.09 -7.36 14.51
CA VAL A 147 -0.21 -5.95 14.25
C VAL A 147 1.06 -5.19 13.88
N ALA A 148 0.99 -4.44 12.79
CA ALA A 148 2.02 -3.52 12.33
C ALA A 148 2.36 -2.50 13.41
N ARG A 149 3.66 -2.26 13.61
CA ARG A 149 4.17 -1.26 14.56
C ARG A 149 5.04 -0.26 13.83
N TRP A 150 4.60 0.99 13.80
CA TRP A 150 5.41 2.08 13.26
C TRP A 150 6.68 2.27 14.08
N SER A 151 7.80 2.41 13.39
CA SER A 151 9.08 2.74 13.98
C SER A 151 9.05 4.14 14.61
N PRO A 152 9.95 4.45 15.58
CA PRO A 152 10.07 5.80 16.12
C PRO A 152 10.29 6.84 15.02
N TRP A 153 11.03 6.48 13.96
CA TRP A 153 11.27 7.33 12.81
C TRP A 153 9.99 7.66 12.04
N VAL A 154 9.16 6.66 11.73
CA VAL A 154 7.85 6.89 11.08
C VAL A 154 6.97 7.79 11.95
N ARG A 155 6.93 7.55 13.27
CA ARG A 155 6.17 8.40 14.19
C ARG A 155 6.66 9.85 14.18
N MET A 156 7.96 10.07 14.11
CA MET A 156 8.55 11.40 14.00
C MET A 156 8.22 12.06 12.65
N LEU A 157 8.34 11.36 11.52
CA LEU A 157 7.96 11.88 10.21
C LEU A 157 6.49 12.32 10.19
N ARG A 158 5.61 11.53 10.78
CA ARG A 158 4.19 11.84 10.91
C ARG A 158 3.87 13.02 11.84
N LEU A 159 4.75 13.33 12.79
CA LEU A 159 4.59 14.54 13.63
C LEU A 159 4.91 15.81 12.85
N VAL A 160 5.85 15.72 11.90
CA VAL A 160 6.26 16.86 11.07
C VAL A 160 5.28 17.07 9.91
N ASP A 161 4.72 15.99 9.39
CA ASP A 161 3.67 16.01 8.36
C ASP A 161 2.27 16.07 9.02
N GLY A 162 1.90 17.27 9.49
CA GLY A 162 0.66 17.53 10.22
C GLY A 162 -0.63 17.33 9.42
N ASP A 163 -0.53 17.10 8.11
CA ASP A 163 -1.66 16.87 7.22
C ASP A 163 -2.03 15.37 7.12
N LEU A 164 -1.19 14.47 7.65
CA LEU A 164 -1.50 13.03 7.66
C LEU A 164 -2.66 12.71 8.64
N PRO A 165 -3.67 11.92 8.22
CA PRO A 165 -4.81 11.58 9.06
C PRO A 165 -4.42 10.79 10.32
N GLY A 166 -5.21 10.95 11.38
CA GLY A 166 -5.08 10.15 12.60
C GLY A 166 -3.89 10.54 13.48
N GLY A 167 -3.98 10.19 14.77
CA GLY A 167 -2.91 10.46 15.73
C GLY A 167 -1.64 9.63 15.49
N VAL A 168 -0.51 10.12 15.99
CA VAL A 168 0.81 9.47 15.90
C VAL A 168 0.87 8.09 16.58
N TRP A 169 -0.08 7.84 17.48
CA TRP A 169 -0.16 6.65 18.29
C TRP A 169 -1.30 5.75 17.81
N ARG A 170 -0.94 4.57 17.27
CA ARG A 170 -1.90 3.48 17.07
C ARG A 170 -2.47 3.10 18.44
N ARG A 171 -3.76 3.37 18.67
CA ARG A 171 -4.47 2.77 19.79
C ARG A 171 -4.52 1.27 19.53
N ALA A 172 -4.15 0.46 20.52
CA ALA A 172 -4.44 -0.96 20.47
C ALA A 172 -5.96 -1.12 20.36
N ARG A 173 -6.47 -1.44 19.17
CA ARG A 173 -7.85 -1.87 19.01
C ARG A 173 -7.94 -3.21 19.75
N LYS A 174 -8.82 -3.30 20.75
CA LYS A 174 -9.15 -4.59 21.37
C LYS A 174 -9.67 -5.49 20.25
N ALA A 175 -9.01 -6.65 20.12
CA ALA A 175 -9.47 -7.74 19.26
C ALA A 175 -10.79 -8.30 19.77
#